data_AF-A0A2V2R7G6-F1
#
_entry.id   AF-A0A2V2R7G6-F1
#
_cell.length_a   1.000
_cell.length_b   1.000
_cell.length_c   1.000
_cell.angle_alpha   90.00
_cell.angle_beta   90.00
_cell.angle_gamma   90.00
#
_symmetry.space_group_name_H-M   'P 1'
#
loop_
_entity.id
_entity.type
_entity.pdbx_description
1 polymer ?
#
loop_
_entity_poly.entity_id
_entity_poly.type
_entity_poly.pdbx_seq_one_letter_code
_entity_poly.pdbx_strand_id
1 'polypeptide(L)'
;ASLPASSKSRWDFASFIYGLAICAAMLLGYQWVCFGNPLYPAQRYMPATQFSHYGYNGMDRPHLDLLWQTAFDVRFGLFTSAPLLLLAFWVPGWLKGNRRLVGDRETWCIVAFTVLFFLFSAANQFGRLQFNTGVRYIVPVVPFIFILVAGILLRLPKSIAIAIGILGTYWSWCLAMYRDVELGHGVFESLRHITLEGLRLPWLTTLERMGYVAPGAAVLPLLVLMFAIVWTVWRIGQHKDRSRTAQAAQ
;
A
#
# COMPACT_ATOMS: atom_id res chain seq x y z
N ALA A 1 9.56 4.24 -20.97
CA ALA A 1 10.18 5.42 -21.60
C ALA A 1 11.28 5.94 -20.66
N SER A 2 12.55 5.92 -21.07
CA SER A 2 13.63 6.49 -20.26
C SER A 2 13.66 8.00 -20.44
N LEU A 3 13.86 8.76 -19.36
CA LEU A 3 14.12 10.20 -19.45
C LEU A 3 15.29 10.47 -20.40
N PRO A 4 15.24 11.53 -21.23
CA PRO A 4 16.34 11.93 -22.11
C PRO A 4 17.66 12.00 -21.34
N ALA A 5 18.78 11.55 -21.93
CA ALA A 5 20.07 11.57 -21.25
C ALA A 5 20.50 12.98 -20.82
N SER A 6 20.03 14.01 -21.52
CA SER A 6 20.28 15.43 -21.23
C SER A 6 19.62 15.94 -19.95
N SER A 7 18.63 15.22 -19.39
CA SER A 7 17.92 15.63 -18.17
C SER A 7 18.38 14.93 -16.91
N LYS A 8 19.44 14.10 -16.97
CA LYS A 8 19.99 13.41 -15.80
C LYS A 8 21.25 14.13 -15.33
N SER A 9 21.12 14.96 -14.30
CA SER A 9 22.24 15.69 -13.69
C SER A 9 22.74 14.98 -12.44
N ARG A 10 24.06 15.03 -12.17
CA ARG A 10 24.60 14.58 -10.86
C ARG A 10 24.02 15.38 -9.70
N TRP A 11 23.58 16.62 -9.96
CA TRP A 11 22.92 17.48 -8.98
C TRP A 11 21.55 16.96 -8.56
N ASP A 12 20.87 16.15 -9.38
CA ASP A 12 19.58 15.56 -9.03
C ASP A 12 19.76 14.55 -7.89
N PHE A 13 20.84 13.76 -7.94
CA PHE A 13 21.18 12.83 -6.88
C PHE A 13 21.54 13.56 -5.58
N ALA A 14 22.36 14.62 -5.66
CA ALA A 14 22.69 15.43 -4.50
C ALA A 14 21.44 16.07 -3.87
N SER A 15 20.54 16.62 -4.70
CA SER A 15 19.28 17.21 -4.26
C SER A 15 18.36 16.17 -3.62
N PHE A 16 18.31 14.95 -4.17
CA PHE A 16 17.56 13.84 -3.59
C PHE A 16 18.11 13.45 -2.21
N ILE A 17 19.43 13.27 -2.08
CA ILE A 17 20.07 12.95 -0.79
C ILE A 17 19.87 14.07 0.23
N TYR A 18 19.95 15.32 -0.20
CA TYR A 18 19.68 16.47 0.66
C TYR A 18 18.23 16.48 1.16
N GLY A 19 17.25 16.25 0.28
CA GLY A 19 15.84 16.13 0.65
C GLY A 19 15.60 14.96 1.63
N LEU A 20 16.23 13.81 1.38
CA LEU A 20 16.17 12.67 2.29
C LEU A 20 16.76 13.00 3.67
N ALA A 21 17.90 13.70 3.71
CA ALA A 21 18.55 14.11 4.94
C ALA A 21 17.69 15.08 5.76
N ILE A 22 17.01 16.04 5.11
CA ILE A 22 16.05 16.93 5.78
C ILE A 22 14.90 16.13 6.41
N CYS A 23 14.29 15.21 5.66
CA CYS A 23 13.20 14.38 6.18
C CYS A 23 13.67 13.53 7.37
N ALA A 24 14.86 12.92 7.28
CA ALA A 24 15.43 12.15 8.36
C ALA A 24 15.71 13.02 9.59
N ALA A 25 16.30 14.20 9.41
CA ALA A 25 16.57 15.15 10.49
C ALA A 25 15.27 15.63 11.17
N MET A 26 14.21 15.88 10.40
CA MET A 26 12.90 16.25 10.94
C MET A 26 12.30 15.11 11.79
N LEU A 27 12.40 13.86 11.34
CA LEU A 27 11.93 12.70 12.10
C LEU A 27 12.74 12.48 13.38
N LEU A 28 14.07 12.62 13.31
CA LEU A 28 14.95 12.52 14.49
C LEU A 28 14.68 13.67 15.48
N GLY A 29 14.44 14.89 14.98
CA GLY A 29 14.07 16.05 15.79
C GLY A 29 12.73 15.86 16.49
N TYR A 30 11.71 15.37 15.77
CA TYR A 30 10.43 15.00 16.36
C TYR A 30 10.60 13.95 17.46
N GLN A 31 11.38 12.88 17.17
CA GLN A 31 11.65 11.82 18.12
C GLN A 31 12.37 12.36 19.38
N TRP A 32 13.33 13.26 19.20
CA TRP A 32 14.00 13.94 20.31
C TRP A 32 13.02 14.75 21.16
N VAL A 33 12.20 15.60 20.54
CA VAL A 33 11.26 16.48 21.25
C VAL A 33 10.22 15.68 22.03
N CYS A 34 9.69 14.61 21.45
CA CYS A 34 8.64 13.82 22.09
C CYS A 34 9.16 12.82 23.14
N PHE A 35 10.35 12.26 22.93
CA PHE A 35 10.83 11.12 23.72
C PHE A 35 12.19 11.33 24.40
N GLY A 36 12.85 12.47 24.18
CA GLY A 36 14.13 12.81 24.80
C GLY A 36 15.34 12.06 24.22
N ASN A 37 15.17 11.23 23.19
CA ASN A 37 16.26 10.56 22.51
C ASN A 37 15.93 10.30 21.03
N PRO A 38 16.79 10.68 20.07
CA PRO A 38 16.50 10.59 18.64
C PRO A 38 16.66 9.18 18.08
N LEU A 39 17.40 8.30 18.76
CA LEU A 39 17.78 6.96 18.27
C LEU A 39 17.00 5.83 18.94
N TYR A 40 16.36 6.08 20.08
CA TYR A 40 15.55 5.04 20.70
C TYR A 40 14.25 4.82 19.90
N PRO A 41 13.94 3.56 19.56
CA PRO A 41 12.72 3.25 18.85
C PRO A 41 11.52 3.49 19.79
N ALA A 42 10.37 3.82 19.22
CA ALA A 42 9.15 4.10 19.99
C ALA A 42 8.78 2.95 20.95
N GLN A 43 9.11 1.72 20.57
CA GLN A 43 8.90 0.49 21.33
C GLN A 43 9.60 0.49 22.69
N ARG A 44 10.67 1.26 22.89
CA ARG A 44 11.33 1.39 24.19
C ARG A 44 10.43 2.05 25.24
N TYR A 45 9.53 2.93 24.82
CA TYR A 45 8.64 3.68 25.70
C TYR A 45 7.28 2.98 25.89
N MET A 46 7.07 1.85 25.22
CA MET A 46 5.88 1.02 25.39
C MET A 46 6.07 0.06 26.58
N PRO A 47 4.98 -0.38 27.23
CA PRO A 47 5.06 -1.48 28.19
C PRO A 47 5.72 -2.70 27.57
N ALA A 48 6.55 -3.40 28.34
CA ALA A 48 7.26 -4.58 27.85
C ALA A 48 6.26 -5.63 27.34
N THR A 49 6.41 -5.99 26.07
CA THR A 49 5.70 -7.09 25.43
C THR A 49 6.64 -8.26 25.21
N GLN A 50 6.09 -9.42 24.86
CA GLN A 50 6.85 -10.61 24.46
C GLN A 50 7.91 -10.36 23.35
N PHE A 51 7.75 -9.31 22.54
CA PHE A 51 8.68 -8.95 21.47
C PHE A 51 9.70 -7.87 21.86
N SER A 52 9.54 -7.23 23.03
CA SER A 52 10.39 -6.12 23.46
C SER A 52 11.79 -6.58 23.87
N HIS A 53 11.95 -7.85 24.24
CA HIS A 53 13.23 -8.43 24.67
C HIS A 53 14.17 -8.79 23.52
N TYR A 54 13.70 -8.74 22.26
CA TYR A 54 14.54 -9.05 21.10
C TYR A 54 15.39 -7.86 20.70
N GLY A 55 16.70 -8.08 20.55
CA GLY A 55 17.65 -7.10 20.02
C GLY A 55 17.50 -5.71 20.64
N TYR A 56 17.34 -4.70 19.78
CA TYR A 56 17.19 -3.30 20.15
C TYR A 56 15.70 -2.92 20.30
N ASN A 57 15.07 -3.35 21.40
CA ASN A 57 13.65 -3.12 21.71
C ASN A 57 12.69 -3.63 20.62
N GLY A 58 12.91 -4.87 20.19
CA GLY A 58 12.15 -5.57 19.15
C GLY A 58 12.67 -5.40 17.73
N MET A 59 13.77 -4.67 17.52
CA MET A 59 14.53 -4.72 16.27
C MET A 59 15.67 -5.72 16.41
N ASP A 60 15.62 -6.81 15.64
CA ASP A 60 16.64 -7.86 15.62
C ASP A 60 17.05 -8.15 14.17
N ARG A 61 17.90 -9.16 13.95
CA ARG A 61 18.20 -9.69 12.62
C ARG A 61 16.91 -10.10 11.88
N PRO A 62 16.90 -10.07 10.53
CA PRO A 62 15.73 -10.49 9.77
C PRO A 62 15.38 -11.95 10.06
N HIS A 63 14.13 -12.16 10.47
CA HIS A 63 13.58 -13.48 10.78
C HIS A 63 12.87 -14.05 9.54
N LEU A 64 13.31 -15.23 9.07
CA LEU A 64 12.75 -15.85 7.86
C LEU A 64 11.27 -16.22 8.03
N ASP A 65 10.86 -16.63 9.24
CA ASP A 65 9.47 -16.90 9.57
C ASP A 65 8.62 -15.63 9.45
N LEU A 66 9.14 -14.49 9.94
CA LEU A 66 8.44 -13.21 9.85
C LEU A 66 8.41 -12.66 8.42
N LEU A 67 9.47 -12.89 7.64
CA LEU A 67 9.50 -12.56 6.21
C LEU A 67 8.40 -13.32 5.48
N TRP A 68 8.30 -14.64 5.71
CA TRP A 68 7.24 -15.47 5.14
C TRP A 68 5.86 -14.99 5.58
N GLN A 69 5.67 -14.71 6.87
CA GLN A 69 4.39 -14.20 7.37
C GLN A 69 4.02 -12.86 6.72
N THR A 70 4.97 -11.93 6.64
CA THR A 70 4.73 -10.62 6.02
C THR A 70 4.41 -10.72 4.53
N ALA A 71 4.92 -11.76 3.85
CA ALA A 71 4.63 -11.99 2.44
C ALA A 71 3.28 -12.74 2.22
N PHE A 72 3.05 -13.85 2.94
CA PHE A 72 2.04 -14.84 2.58
C PHE A 72 1.10 -15.26 3.73
N ASP A 73 1.24 -14.69 4.93
CA ASP A 73 0.33 -15.02 6.03
C ASP A 73 -1.13 -14.69 5.65
N VAL A 74 -2.07 -15.50 6.12
CA VAL A 74 -3.49 -15.33 5.80
C VAL A 74 -4.10 -14.11 6.50
N ARG A 75 -3.51 -13.66 7.61
CA ARG A 75 -4.03 -12.56 8.43
C ARG A 75 -3.49 -11.20 8.00
N PHE A 76 -2.21 -11.12 7.61
CA PHE A 76 -1.57 -9.85 7.28
C PHE A 76 -0.54 -9.92 6.15
N GLY A 77 -0.43 -11.05 5.43
CA GLY A 77 0.49 -11.18 4.32
C GLY A 77 0.17 -10.22 3.18
N LEU A 78 1.20 -9.61 2.60
CA LEU A 78 1.06 -8.68 1.48
C LEU A 78 0.37 -9.34 0.28
N PHE A 79 0.83 -10.53 -0.13
CA PHE A 79 0.32 -11.20 -1.32
C PHE A 79 -1.04 -11.86 -1.08
N THR A 80 -1.37 -12.19 0.17
CA THR A 80 -2.73 -12.58 0.55
C THR A 80 -3.66 -11.38 0.47
N SER A 81 -3.21 -10.22 0.95
CA SER A 81 -4.01 -8.99 0.96
C SER A 81 -4.15 -8.36 -0.42
N ALA A 82 -3.14 -8.52 -1.28
CA ALA A 82 -3.10 -7.97 -2.64
C ALA A 82 -2.63 -9.06 -3.63
N PRO A 83 -3.47 -10.05 -3.95
CA PRO A 83 -3.10 -11.18 -4.82
C PRO A 83 -2.70 -10.74 -6.22
N LEU A 84 -3.18 -9.57 -6.68
CA LEU A 84 -2.73 -8.95 -7.93
C LEU A 84 -1.20 -8.81 -8.01
N LEU A 85 -0.56 -8.53 -6.87
CA LEU A 85 0.89 -8.33 -6.81
C LEU A 85 1.68 -9.62 -7.00
N LEU A 86 1.04 -10.80 -6.91
CA LEU A 86 1.68 -12.09 -7.22
C LEU A 86 2.19 -12.15 -8.67
N LEU A 87 1.61 -11.36 -9.57
CA LEU A 87 2.09 -11.23 -10.94
C LEU A 87 3.55 -10.73 -11.01
N ALA A 88 4.05 -10.08 -9.95
CA ALA A 88 5.45 -9.66 -9.87
C ALA A 88 6.42 -10.86 -9.83
N PHE A 89 5.97 -12.04 -9.38
CA PHE A 89 6.78 -13.26 -9.43
C PHE A 89 6.95 -13.80 -10.86
N TRP A 90 6.22 -13.29 -11.84
CA TRP A 90 6.46 -13.63 -13.23
C TRP A 90 7.69 -12.90 -13.78
N VAL A 91 8.87 -13.39 -13.40
CA VAL A 91 10.19 -12.84 -13.73
C VAL A 91 10.36 -12.54 -15.23
N PRO A 92 9.97 -13.42 -16.18
CA PRO A 92 10.05 -13.10 -17.61
C PRO A 92 9.22 -11.88 -18.03
N GLY A 93 8.15 -11.58 -17.28
CA GLY A 93 7.24 -10.46 -17.52
C GLY A 93 7.91 -9.11 -17.32
N TRP A 94 8.85 -8.99 -16.38
CA TRP A 94 9.61 -7.75 -16.16
C TRP A 94 11.10 -7.87 -16.51
N LEU A 95 11.62 -9.05 -16.89
CA LEU A 95 12.96 -9.18 -17.46
C LEU A 95 13.02 -9.09 -19.00
N LYS A 96 11.93 -9.28 -19.73
CA LYS A 96 11.97 -9.05 -21.18
C LYS A 96 11.77 -7.57 -21.44
N GLY A 97 12.77 -6.86 -21.99
CA GLY A 97 12.72 -5.41 -22.28
C GLY A 97 11.48 -4.98 -23.06
N ASN A 98 10.97 -5.90 -23.90
CA ASN A 98 9.61 -5.97 -24.42
C ASN A 98 8.61 -5.31 -23.47
N ARG A 99 8.46 -5.90 -22.27
CA ARG A 99 7.36 -5.81 -21.29
C ARG A 99 7.55 -4.85 -20.12
N ARG A 100 8.66 -4.14 -20.08
CA ARG A 100 9.00 -3.25 -18.97
C ARG A 100 8.42 -1.84 -19.17
N LEU A 101 7.91 -1.24 -18.10
CA LEU A 101 7.54 0.19 -18.08
C LEU A 101 8.75 1.09 -17.85
N VAL A 102 9.65 0.63 -16.98
CA VAL A 102 10.87 1.33 -16.55
C VAL A 102 12.10 0.68 -17.17
N GLY A 103 13.24 1.38 -17.15
CA GLY A 103 14.52 0.85 -17.63
C GLY A 103 15.11 -0.19 -16.69
N ASP A 104 16.15 -0.88 -17.16
CA ASP A 104 16.82 -1.99 -16.46
C ASP A 104 17.31 -1.61 -15.06
N ARG A 105 17.95 -0.44 -14.95
CA ARG A 105 18.50 0.05 -13.68
C ARG A 105 17.39 0.39 -12.69
N GLU A 106 16.33 1.02 -13.18
CA GLU A 106 15.15 1.35 -12.39
C GLU A 106 14.42 0.08 -11.92
N THR A 107 14.30 -0.95 -12.77
CA THR A 107 13.76 -2.26 -12.38
C THR A 107 14.58 -2.89 -11.25
N TRP A 108 15.90 -2.94 -11.38
CA TRP A 108 16.76 -3.50 -10.32
C TRP A 108 16.72 -2.66 -9.05
N CYS A 109 16.62 -1.34 -9.15
CA CYS A 109 16.43 -0.46 -8.01
C CYS A 109 15.11 -0.76 -7.27
N ILE A 110 14.01 -0.95 -8.01
CA ILE A 110 12.70 -1.35 -7.46
C ILE A 110 12.80 -2.71 -6.75
N VAL A 111 13.43 -3.69 -7.38
CA VAL A 111 13.59 -5.04 -6.81
C VAL A 111 14.46 -4.99 -5.55
N ALA A 112 15.61 -4.31 -5.61
CA ALA A 112 16.50 -4.15 -4.47
C ALA A 112 15.82 -3.42 -3.31
N PHE A 113 15.14 -2.31 -3.58
CA PHE A 113 14.35 -1.59 -2.57
C PHE A 113 13.30 -2.49 -1.94
N THR A 114 12.53 -3.23 -2.76
CA THR A 114 11.50 -4.16 -2.27
C THR A 114 12.12 -5.21 -1.35
N VAL A 115 13.18 -5.89 -1.78
CA VAL A 115 13.85 -6.94 -0.99
C VAL A 115 14.42 -6.38 0.31
N LEU A 116 15.14 -5.27 0.26
CA LEU A 116 15.73 -4.63 1.45
C LEU A 116 14.63 -4.20 2.44
N PHE A 117 13.52 -3.70 1.94
CA PHE A 117 12.41 -3.26 2.77
C PHE A 117 11.63 -4.45 3.39
N PHE A 118 11.51 -5.57 2.68
CA PHE A 118 11.02 -6.83 3.24
C PHE A 118 11.94 -7.34 4.36
N LEU A 119 13.26 -7.31 4.14
CA LEU A 119 14.25 -7.71 5.15
C LEU A 119 14.19 -6.78 6.37
N PHE A 120 14.08 -5.47 6.17
CA PHE A 120 13.91 -4.49 7.24
C PHE A 120 12.60 -4.71 8.01
N SER A 121 11.50 -5.03 7.32
CA SER A 121 10.22 -5.35 7.96
C SER A 121 10.31 -6.64 8.78
N ALA A 122 11.05 -7.64 8.28
CA ALA A 122 11.28 -8.91 8.97
C ALA A 122 12.26 -8.81 10.15
N ALA A 123 13.04 -7.74 10.24
CA ALA A 123 13.87 -7.41 11.40
C ALA A 123 13.03 -6.85 12.57
N ASN A 124 11.90 -6.20 12.28
CA ASN A 124 11.00 -5.64 13.29
C ASN A 124 10.04 -6.71 13.86
N GLN A 125 10.34 -7.26 15.04
CA GLN A 125 9.58 -8.34 15.66
C GLN A 125 8.13 -7.96 15.99
N PHE A 126 7.85 -6.66 16.19
CA PHE A 126 6.48 -6.14 16.33
C PHE A 126 5.65 -6.28 15.05
N GLY A 127 6.29 -6.63 13.93
CA GLY A 127 5.64 -7.07 12.70
C GLY A 127 4.69 -8.25 12.92
N ARG A 128 4.88 -9.07 13.95
CA ARG A 128 3.94 -10.16 14.29
C ARG A 128 2.60 -9.67 14.80
N LEU A 129 2.51 -8.44 15.30
CA LEU A 129 1.26 -7.82 15.78
C LEU A 129 0.49 -7.08 14.68
N GLN A 130 0.93 -7.19 13.42
CA GLN A 130 0.30 -6.52 12.26
C GLN A 130 -1.15 -6.94 12.01
N PHE A 131 -1.55 -8.13 12.46
CA PHE A 131 -2.94 -8.58 12.34
C PHE A 131 -3.89 -7.59 13.04
N ASN A 132 -3.48 -7.08 14.21
CA ASN A 132 -4.26 -6.13 14.98
C ASN A 132 -4.12 -4.69 14.43
N THR A 133 -2.90 -4.26 14.14
CA THR A 133 -2.65 -2.85 13.79
C THR A 133 -2.86 -2.52 12.31
N GLY A 134 -2.75 -3.48 11.39
CA GLY A 134 -2.58 -3.14 9.98
C GLY A 134 -1.46 -3.87 9.27
N VAL A 135 -1.63 -4.17 7.98
CA VAL A 135 -0.52 -4.54 7.04
C VAL A 135 0.28 -3.28 6.71
N ARG A 136 0.63 -2.46 7.71
CA ARG A 136 1.14 -1.11 7.49
C ARG A 136 2.64 -1.10 7.21
N TYR A 137 3.37 -2.05 7.78
CA TYR A 137 4.82 -2.05 7.66
C TYR A 137 5.28 -2.29 6.23
N ILE A 138 4.57 -3.11 5.46
CA ILE A 138 4.96 -3.49 4.10
C ILE A 138 4.22 -2.72 2.98
N VAL A 139 3.19 -1.95 3.30
CA VAL A 139 2.44 -1.15 2.30
C VAL A 139 3.33 -0.22 1.46
N PRO A 140 4.40 0.42 1.98
CA PRO A 140 5.24 1.29 1.15
C PRO A 140 5.87 0.62 -0.08
N VAL A 141 6.03 -0.71 -0.13
CA VAL A 141 6.56 -1.39 -1.32
C VAL A 141 5.50 -1.66 -2.40
N VAL A 142 4.22 -1.60 -2.06
CA VAL A 142 3.10 -1.85 -2.99
C VAL A 142 3.22 -1.06 -4.30
N PRO A 143 3.40 0.28 -4.29
CA PRO A 143 3.51 1.03 -5.54
C PRO A 143 4.70 0.60 -6.40
N PHE A 144 5.82 0.24 -5.78
CA PHE A 144 7.02 -0.21 -6.50
C PHE A 144 6.82 -1.58 -7.16
N ILE A 145 6.23 -2.53 -6.43
CA ILE A 145 5.84 -3.84 -6.97
C ILE A 145 4.78 -3.67 -8.07
N PHE A 146 3.82 -2.77 -7.88
CA PHE A 146 2.79 -2.49 -8.86
C PHE A 146 3.37 -1.97 -10.18
N ILE A 147 4.44 -1.16 -10.16
CA ILE A 147 5.13 -0.73 -11.39
C ILE A 147 5.65 -1.93 -12.18
N LEU A 148 6.18 -2.96 -11.51
CA LEU A 148 6.61 -4.21 -12.17
C LEU A 148 5.42 -4.95 -12.80
N VAL A 149 4.30 -5.01 -12.07
CA VAL A 149 3.08 -5.70 -12.50
C VAL A 149 2.35 -4.94 -13.61
N ALA A 150 2.36 -3.61 -13.61
CA ALA A 150 1.63 -2.78 -14.55
C ALA A 150 2.08 -3.02 -16.00
N GLY A 151 3.38 -3.27 -16.23
CA GLY A 151 3.90 -3.61 -17.57
C GLY A 151 3.32 -4.92 -18.12
N ILE A 152 3.01 -5.88 -17.23
CA ILE A 152 2.34 -7.14 -17.55
C ILE A 152 0.85 -6.87 -17.84
N LEU A 153 0.17 -6.16 -16.94
CA LEU A 153 -1.28 -5.88 -17.05
C LEU A 153 -1.63 -5.13 -18.34
N LEU A 154 -0.79 -4.18 -18.77
CA LEU A 154 -1.00 -3.41 -20.00
C LEU A 154 -0.97 -4.23 -21.29
N ARG A 155 -0.53 -5.50 -21.22
CA ARG A 155 -0.42 -6.39 -22.39
C ARG A 155 -1.39 -7.55 -22.35
N LEU A 156 -2.13 -7.67 -21.26
CA LEU A 156 -3.21 -8.61 -21.21
C LEU A 156 -4.31 -8.16 -22.17
N PRO A 157 -5.06 -9.10 -22.76
CA PRO A 157 -6.25 -8.73 -23.51
C PRO A 157 -7.19 -7.95 -22.59
N LYS A 158 -7.87 -6.96 -23.17
CA LYS A 158 -8.70 -6.00 -22.43
C LYS A 158 -9.71 -6.68 -21.50
N SER A 159 -10.29 -7.80 -21.92
CA SER A 159 -11.23 -8.58 -21.10
C SER A 159 -10.60 -9.11 -19.81
N ILE A 160 -9.41 -9.72 -19.90
CA ILE A 160 -8.68 -10.24 -18.74
C ILE A 160 -8.23 -9.09 -17.84
N ALA A 161 -7.70 -8.01 -18.41
CA ALA A 161 -7.27 -6.84 -17.63
C ALA A 161 -8.45 -6.23 -16.85
N ILE A 162 -9.62 -6.10 -17.47
CA ILE A 162 -10.85 -5.63 -16.81
C ILE A 162 -11.28 -6.61 -15.71
N ALA A 163 -11.31 -7.92 -15.99
CA ALA A 163 -11.69 -8.92 -15.00
C ALA A 163 -10.77 -8.88 -13.76
N ILE A 164 -9.45 -8.83 -13.97
CA ILE A 164 -8.46 -8.70 -12.91
C ILE A 164 -8.65 -7.37 -12.15
N GLY A 165 -8.92 -6.27 -12.86
CA GLY A 165 -9.18 -4.97 -12.25
C GLY A 165 -10.43 -4.99 -11.36
N ILE A 166 -11.53 -5.60 -11.82
CA ILE A 166 -12.77 -5.75 -11.05
C ILE A 166 -12.51 -6.62 -9.81
N LEU A 167 -11.90 -7.79 -9.98
CA LEU A 167 -11.61 -8.71 -8.89
C LEU A 167 -10.66 -8.09 -7.86
N GLY A 168 -9.59 -7.42 -8.31
CA GLY A 168 -8.63 -6.75 -7.43
C GLY A 168 -9.24 -5.56 -6.68
N THR A 169 -10.10 -4.78 -7.34
CA THR A 169 -10.85 -3.68 -6.71
C THR A 169 -11.82 -4.23 -5.67
N TYR A 170 -12.57 -5.28 -6.02
CA TYR A 170 -13.50 -5.93 -5.10
C TYR A 170 -12.78 -6.51 -3.87
N TRP A 171 -11.65 -7.18 -4.08
CA TRP A 171 -10.81 -7.71 -3.01
C TRP A 171 -10.30 -6.61 -2.07
N SER A 172 -9.74 -5.55 -2.64
CA SER A 172 -9.22 -4.40 -1.89
C SER A 172 -10.34 -3.68 -1.14
N TRP A 173 -11.53 -3.59 -1.75
CA TRP A 173 -12.72 -3.03 -1.12
C TRP A 173 -13.13 -3.84 0.10
N CYS A 174 -13.26 -5.17 -0.03
CA CYS A 174 -13.65 -6.03 1.09
C CYS A 174 -12.72 -5.86 2.29
N LEU A 175 -11.40 -5.83 2.04
CA LEU A 175 -10.38 -5.61 3.05
C LEU A 175 -10.39 -4.20 3.68
N ALA A 176 -10.84 -3.20 2.93
CA ALA A 176 -10.99 -1.85 3.45
C ALA A 176 -12.23 -1.73 4.34
N MET A 177 -13.30 -2.49 4.04
CA MET A 177 -14.59 -2.36 4.71
C MET A 177 -14.73 -3.19 5.98
N TYR A 178 -14.09 -4.35 6.03
CA TYR A 178 -14.08 -5.22 7.20
C TYR A 178 -12.66 -5.64 7.50
N ARG A 179 -12.26 -5.53 8.77
CA ARG A 179 -10.93 -5.92 9.23
C ARG A 179 -11.02 -6.55 10.60
N ASP A 180 -11.51 -7.78 10.62
CA ASP A 180 -11.28 -8.70 11.70
C ASP A 180 -10.61 -9.94 11.10
N VAL A 181 -9.36 -10.15 11.48
CA VAL A 181 -8.53 -11.24 10.97
C VAL A 181 -8.15 -12.22 12.07
N GLU A 182 -8.64 -12.00 13.30
CA GLU A 182 -8.30 -12.80 14.48
C GLU A 182 -9.23 -14.02 14.64
N LEU A 183 -10.49 -13.93 14.22
CA LEU A 183 -11.55 -14.88 14.59
C LEU A 183 -11.88 -15.99 13.55
N GLY A 184 -11.08 -16.18 12.50
CA GLY A 184 -11.42 -17.18 11.47
C GLY A 184 -10.43 -17.31 10.33
N HIS A 185 -10.89 -17.06 9.10
CA HIS A 185 -10.15 -17.29 7.86
C HIS A 185 -9.24 -16.11 7.44
N GLY A 186 -8.83 -15.26 8.39
CA GLY A 186 -8.01 -14.07 8.14
C GLY A 186 -8.61 -13.13 7.09
N VAL A 187 -7.85 -12.78 6.05
CA VAL A 187 -8.27 -11.89 4.96
C VAL A 187 -9.56 -12.36 4.26
N PHE A 188 -9.79 -13.67 4.18
CA PHE A 188 -10.97 -14.22 3.51
C PHE A 188 -12.28 -13.95 4.24
N GLU A 189 -12.24 -13.72 5.57
CA GLU A 189 -13.44 -13.42 6.33
C GLU A 189 -14.06 -12.08 5.89
N SER A 190 -13.22 -11.15 5.43
CA SER A 190 -13.65 -9.86 4.88
C SER A 190 -14.45 -10.04 3.59
N LEU A 191 -14.02 -10.95 2.72
CA LEU A 191 -14.78 -11.29 1.50
C LEU A 191 -16.10 -11.94 1.86
N ARG A 192 -16.10 -12.90 2.78
CA ARG A 192 -17.30 -13.60 3.22
C ARG A 192 -18.33 -12.62 3.80
N HIS A 193 -17.93 -11.77 4.74
CA HIS A 193 -18.83 -10.80 5.36
C HIS A 193 -19.41 -9.82 4.35
N ILE A 194 -18.58 -9.23 3.47
CA ILE A 194 -19.07 -8.25 2.50
C ILE A 194 -19.94 -8.92 1.41
N THR A 195 -19.66 -10.17 1.05
CA THR A 195 -20.48 -10.92 0.08
C THR A 195 -21.84 -11.32 0.67
N LEU A 196 -21.86 -11.83 1.91
CA LEU A 196 -23.06 -12.42 2.52
C LEU A 196 -23.90 -11.41 3.31
N GLU A 197 -23.27 -10.45 3.99
CA GLU A 197 -23.95 -9.48 4.86
C GLU A 197 -24.11 -8.10 4.19
N GLY A 198 -23.56 -7.94 2.98
CA GLY A 198 -23.68 -6.74 2.17
C GLY A 198 -22.61 -5.69 2.43
N LEU A 199 -22.77 -4.55 1.75
CA LEU A 199 -21.82 -3.45 1.81
C LEU A 199 -21.87 -2.75 3.17
N ARG A 200 -20.71 -2.59 3.80
CA ARG A 200 -20.52 -1.80 5.03
C ARG A 200 -19.53 -0.69 4.77
N LEU A 201 -19.67 0.42 5.47
CA LEU A 201 -18.67 1.50 5.48
C LEU A 201 -18.07 1.60 6.89
N PRO A 202 -16.75 1.44 7.09
CA PRO A 202 -16.13 1.39 8.42
C PRO A 202 -16.49 2.57 9.31
N TRP A 203 -16.53 3.77 8.74
CA TRP A 203 -16.89 4.98 9.46
C TRP A 203 -18.37 4.98 9.87
N LEU A 204 -19.27 4.48 9.02
CA LEU A 204 -20.70 4.40 9.33
C LEU A 204 -20.95 3.39 10.44
N THR A 205 -20.30 2.21 10.37
CA THR A 205 -20.36 1.20 11.44
C THR A 205 -19.79 1.75 12.75
N THR A 206 -18.77 2.59 12.69
CA THR A 206 -18.23 3.26 13.88
C THR A 206 -19.24 4.24 14.46
N LEU A 207 -19.87 5.09 13.63
CA LEU A 207 -20.91 6.03 14.07
C LEU A 207 -22.15 5.32 14.64
N GLU A 208 -22.56 4.21 14.03
CA GLU A 208 -23.65 3.35 14.51
C GLU A 208 -23.32 2.75 15.88
N ARG A 209 -22.11 2.20 16.06
CA ARG A 209 -21.64 1.65 17.35
C ARG A 209 -21.51 2.71 18.44
N MET A 210 -21.22 3.96 18.06
CA MET A 210 -21.19 5.09 18.98
C MET A 210 -22.58 5.69 19.26
N GLY A 211 -23.64 5.19 18.61
CA GLY A 211 -25.01 5.68 18.79
C GLY A 211 -25.32 7.00 18.09
N TYR A 212 -24.44 7.48 17.20
CA TYR A 212 -24.69 8.71 16.44
C TYR A 212 -25.63 8.51 15.25
N VAL A 213 -25.80 7.27 14.79
CA VAL A 213 -26.61 6.91 13.63
C VAL A 213 -27.50 5.71 13.98
N ALA A 214 -28.72 5.70 13.45
CA ALA A 214 -29.65 4.59 13.66
C ALA A 214 -29.08 3.25 13.15
N PRO A 215 -29.35 2.14 13.84
CA PRO A 215 -28.92 0.82 13.38
C PRO A 215 -29.42 0.51 11.97
N GLY A 216 -28.55 -0.05 11.13
CA GLY A 216 -28.91 -0.41 9.75
C GLY A 216 -29.09 0.79 8.79
N ALA A 217 -28.43 1.93 9.06
CA ALA A 217 -28.43 3.06 8.13
C ALA A 217 -28.03 2.64 6.71
N ALA A 218 -28.83 3.09 5.73
CA ALA A 218 -28.67 2.68 4.35
C ALA A 218 -27.33 3.17 3.77
N VAL A 219 -26.46 2.22 3.41
CA VAL A 219 -25.16 2.50 2.76
C VAL A 219 -25.33 2.95 1.30
N LEU A 220 -26.38 2.45 0.63
CA LEU A 220 -26.56 2.64 -0.82
C LEU A 220 -26.76 4.11 -1.23
N PRO A 221 -27.59 4.92 -0.55
CA PRO A 221 -27.71 6.35 -0.86
C PRO A 221 -26.39 7.12 -0.73
N LEU A 222 -25.56 6.78 0.28
CA LEU A 222 -24.25 7.41 0.47
C LEU A 222 -23.29 7.07 -0.68
N LEU A 223 -23.29 5.83 -1.14
CA LEU A 223 -22.50 5.41 -2.30
C LEU A 223 -22.96 6.09 -3.59
N VAL A 224 -24.28 6.20 -3.81
CA VAL A 224 -24.85 6.92 -4.95
C VAL A 224 -24.47 8.40 -4.91
N LEU A 225 -24.54 9.04 -3.74
CA LEU A 225 -24.12 10.42 -3.55
C LEU A 225 -22.62 10.60 -3.83
N MET A 226 -21.77 9.73 -3.29
CA MET A 226 -20.33 9.72 -3.58
C MET A 226 -20.06 9.57 -5.07
N PHE A 227 -20.73 8.63 -5.73
CA PHE A 227 -20.60 8.42 -7.17
C PHE A 227 -21.01 9.68 -7.95
N ALA A 228 -22.13 10.31 -7.60
CA ALA A 228 -22.60 11.53 -8.24
C ALA A 228 -21.60 12.69 -8.07
N ILE A 229 -21.02 12.86 -6.88
CA ILE A 229 -19.99 13.86 -6.61
C ILE A 229 -18.75 13.61 -7.47
N VAL A 230 -18.21 12.38 -7.45
CA VAL A 230 -17.01 12.02 -8.23
C VAL A 230 -17.27 12.21 -9.73
N TRP A 231 -18.44 11.79 -10.22
CA TRP A 231 -18.84 11.95 -11.61
C TRP A 231 -18.95 13.42 -12.02
N THR A 232 -19.52 14.27 -11.15
CA THR A 232 -19.66 15.71 -11.39
C THR A 232 -18.30 16.39 -11.45
N VAL A 233 -17.42 16.12 -10.48
CA VAL A 233 -16.04 16.64 -10.45
C VAL A 233 -15.29 16.23 -11.71
N TRP A 234 -15.40 14.97 -12.11
CA TRP A 234 -14.76 14.46 -13.32
C TRP A 234 -15.27 15.18 -14.57
N ARG A 235 -16.59 15.32 -14.72
CA ARG A 235 -17.22 15.99 -15.88
C ARG A 235 -16.80 17.46 -16.00
N ILE A 236 -16.76 18.18 -14.88
CA ILE A 236 -16.33 19.58 -14.85
C ILE A 236 -14.84 19.70 -15.24
N GLY A 237 -13.99 18.80 -14.73
CA GLY A 237 -12.56 18.75 -15.07
C GLY A 237 -12.31 18.54 -16.57
N GLN A 238 -13.02 17.59 -17.20
CA GLN A 238 -12.87 17.31 -18.63
C GLN A 238 -13.29 18.47 -19.53
N HIS A 239 -14.30 19.25 -19.13
CA HIS A 239 -14.72 20.42 -19.89
C HIS A 239 -13.63 21.51 -19.91
N LYS A 240 -12.89 21.66 -18.80
CA LYS A 240 -11.81 22.65 -18.66
C LYS A 240 -10.56 22.28 -19.46
N ASP A 241 -10.25 21.00 -19.58
CA ASP A 241 -9.13 20.56 -20.41
C ASP A 241 -9.44 20.74 -21.90
N ARG A 242 -10.65 20.40 -22.35
CA ARG A 242 -11.05 20.59 -23.75
C ARG A 242 -11.01 22.05 -24.19
N SER A 243 -11.44 22.98 -23.33
CA SER A 243 -11.38 24.41 -23.65
C SER A 243 -9.94 24.94 -23.70
N ARG A 244 -9.04 24.43 -22.85
CA ARG A 244 -7.60 24.77 -22.91
C ARG A 244 -6.93 24.23 -24.17
N THR A 245 -7.21 22.99 -24.57
CA THR A 245 -6.65 22.43 -25.82
C THR A 245 -7.16 23.17 -27.05
N ALA A 246 -8.43 23.62 -27.03
CA ALA A 246 -9.00 24.42 -28.11
C ALA A 246 -8.39 25.83 -28.20
N GLN A 247 -8.09 26.47 -27.07
CA GLN A 247 -7.41 27.77 -27.03
C GLN A 247 -5.92 27.68 -27.42
N ALA A 248 -5.23 26.59 -27.08
CA ALA A 248 -3.83 26.39 -27.47
C ALA A 248 -3.64 26.02 -28.95
N ALA A 249 -4.72 25.70 -29.67
CA ALA A 249 -4.72 25.38 -31.09
C ALA A 249 -5.10 26.58 -31.99
N GLN A 250 -5.43 27.73 -31.40
CA GLN A 250 -5.69 29.01 -32.07
C GLN A 250 -4.47 29.92 -31.95
#